data_AF-A0A7V6HE43-F1
#
_entry.id   AF-A0A7V6HE43-F1
#
_cell.length_a   1.000
_cell.length_b   1.000
_cell.length_c   1.000
_cell.angle_alpha   90.00
_cell.angle_beta   90.00
_cell.angle_gamma   90.00
#
_symmetry.space_group_name_H-M   'P 1'
#
loop_
_entity.id
_entity.type
_entity.pdbx_description
1 polymer ?
#
loop_
_entity_poly.entity_id
_entity_poly.type
_entity_poly.pdbx_seq_one_letter_code
_entity_poly.pdbx_strand_id
1 'polypeptide(L)'
;MKKICTFIFFGTCLFCSGAGAISDEEAFRIAEQFFDQCVAKNLLPTNVPFAQVYREPFRPLKGGIDVRDTVYGKNRIWVTGQVAIKAYAGANQMSLFANTRLSQYIQTNETQCVPSLSTEQAHEQALRYLDILGVSLDKRAVLSKLSFGDKEWEREFMWIVNWEPSDGGYRYDDFLENIYSPCIGVSFSEKYGLVYFGNDPFPPPPKTTEVRISREAAIFKAEKAVPLVMLTPYYRQCRMPGFKVSGVKSAELRIACPNWLLDPARAIWLWDSPPKETRLCWIVRFTTVDTVEREKGIKLLPPDILIYVDAATGEIVGANFT
;
A
#
# COMPACT_ATOMS: atom_id res chain seq x y z
N MET A 1 -16.43 45.00 16.14
CA MET A 1 -16.11 43.62 16.59
C MET A 1 -17.38 42.77 16.53
N LYS A 2 -17.57 42.03 15.44
CA LYS A 2 -18.70 41.09 15.27
C LYS A 2 -18.23 39.71 15.75
N LYS A 3 -18.91 39.14 16.74
CA LYS A 3 -18.67 37.79 17.25
C LYS A 3 -19.20 36.78 16.23
N ILE A 4 -18.31 35.93 15.73
CA ILE A 4 -18.63 34.78 14.89
C ILE A 4 -19.05 33.65 15.83
N CYS A 5 -20.27 33.16 15.68
CA CYS A 5 -20.74 31.91 16.28
C CYS A 5 -20.09 30.74 15.53
N THR A 6 -19.18 30.03 16.20
CA THR A 6 -18.69 28.73 15.76
C THR A 6 -19.77 27.69 16.01
N PHE A 7 -20.44 27.23 14.96
CA PHE A 7 -21.28 26.04 15.00
C PHE A 7 -20.37 24.81 14.99
N ILE A 8 -20.28 24.13 16.14
CA ILE A 8 -19.69 22.79 16.25
C ILE A 8 -20.80 21.80 15.94
N PHE A 9 -20.74 21.15 14.77
CA PHE A 9 -21.57 19.99 14.48
C PHE A 9 -21.00 18.79 15.25
N PHE A 10 -21.63 18.44 16.36
CA PHE A 10 -21.53 17.09 16.95
C PHE A 10 -22.38 16.15 16.08
N GLY A 11 -21.76 15.60 15.04
CA GLY A 11 -22.29 14.44 14.33
C GLY A 11 -21.89 13.17 15.08
N THR A 12 -22.75 12.72 15.98
CA THR A 12 -22.71 11.37 16.55
C THR A 12 -22.99 10.35 15.44
N CYS A 13 -21.93 9.89 14.77
CA CYS A 13 -21.98 8.60 14.11
C CYS A 13 -22.00 7.53 15.20
N LEU A 14 -23.17 6.93 15.43
CA LEU A 14 -23.28 5.63 16.07
C LEU A 14 -22.40 4.66 15.29
N PHE A 15 -21.21 4.39 15.81
CA PHE A 15 -20.41 3.27 15.35
C PHE A 15 -21.17 2.00 15.68
N CYS A 16 -21.50 1.24 14.63
CA CYS A 16 -21.90 -0.14 14.75
C CYS A 16 -20.88 -0.87 15.63
N SER A 17 -21.33 -1.32 16.80
CA SER A 17 -20.63 -2.25 17.67
C SER A 17 -20.43 -3.58 16.93
N GLY A 18 -19.25 -3.76 16.37
CA GLY A 18 -18.87 -4.97 15.64
C GLY A 18 -17.50 -5.46 16.08
N ALA A 19 -17.45 -6.68 16.63
CA ALA A 19 -16.31 -7.39 17.21
C ALA A 19 -15.66 -6.71 18.43
N GLY A 20 -15.47 -7.47 19.52
CA GLY A 20 -14.83 -6.94 20.73
C GLY A 20 -13.48 -6.32 20.40
N ALA A 21 -13.31 -5.04 20.75
CA ALA A 21 -12.02 -4.36 20.62
C ALA A 21 -10.96 -5.17 21.35
N ILE A 22 -9.81 -5.35 20.70
CA ILE A 22 -8.70 -6.13 21.25
C ILE A 22 -8.05 -5.30 22.35
N SER A 23 -7.84 -5.90 23.52
CA SER A 23 -7.13 -5.23 24.60
C SER A 23 -5.65 -5.07 24.30
N ASP A 24 -5.02 -4.07 24.89
CA ASP A 24 -3.57 -3.88 24.80
C ASP A 24 -2.79 -5.11 25.30
N GLU A 25 -3.32 -5.81 26.31
CA GLU A 25 -2.75 -7.06 26.83
C GLU A 25 -2.74 -8.17 25.78
N GLU A 26 -3.85 -8.32 25.04
CA GLU A 26 -3.96 -9.32 23.98
C GLU A 26 -3.06 -8.95 22.79
N ALA A 27 -3.00 -7.67 22.42
CA ALA A 27 -2.10 -7.18 21.39
C ALA A 27 -0.63 -7.43 21.75
N PHE A 28 -0.25 -7.17 23.00
CA PHE A 28 1.09 -7.47 23.51
C PHE A 28 1.39 -8.96 23.42
N ARG A 29 0.50 -9.82 23.91
CA ARG A 29 0.67 -11.28 23.89
C ARG A 29 0.90 -11.83 22.47
N ILE A 30 0.13 -11.35 21.50
CA ILE A 30 0.29 -11.74 20.09
C ILE A 30 1.66 -11.28 19.56
N ALA A 31 2.07 -10.05 19.84
CA ALA A 31 3.36 -9.53 19.40
C ALA A 31 4.55 -10.27 20.05
N GLU A 32 4.46 -10.57 21.34
CA GLU A 32 5.44 -11.36 22.09
C GLU A 32 5.55 -12.77 21.48
N GLN A 33 4.43 -13.44 21.19
CA GLN A 33 4.43 -14.74 20.55
C GLN A 33 5.18 -14.72 19.20
N PHE A 34 4.92 -13.74 18.34
CA PHE A 34 5.63 -13.61 17.07
C PHE A 34 7.12 -13.30 17.26
N PHE A 35 7.44 -12.44 18.22
CA PHE A 35 8.83 -12.14 18.54
C PHE A 35 9.58 -13.40 18.97
N ASP A 36 9.04 -14.17 19.91
CA ASP A 36 9.71 -15.36 20.44
C ASP A 36 9.81 -16.49 19.41
N GLN A 37 8.73 -16.74 18.67
CA GLN A 37 8.65 -17.89 17.74
C GLN A 37 9.41 -17.65 16.43
N CYS A 38 9.34 -16.43 15.89
CA CYS A 38 9.88 -16.13 14.57
C CYS A 38 11.19 -15.33 14.67
N VAL A 39 11.26 -14.33 15.54
CA VAL A 39 12.37 -13.37 15.54
C VAL A 39 13.53 -13.82 16.44
N ALA A 40 13.30 -13.96 17.73
CA ALA A 40 14.33 -14.30 18.72
C ALA A 40 14.91 -15.70 18.52
N LYS A 41 14.16 -16.64 17.94
CA LYS A 41 14.64 -18.01 17.71
C LYS A 41 15.38 -18.19 16.39
N ASN A 42 14.88 -17.59 15.31
CA ASN A 42 15.31 -17.93 13.95
C ASN A 42 16.00 -16.77 13.21
N LEU A 43 15.80 -15.52 13.66
CA LEU A 43 16.38 -14.33 13.04
C LEU A 43 17.55 -13.75 13.83
N LEU A 44 18.08 -14.47 14.84
CA LEU A 44 19.24 -14.05 15.64
C LEU A 44 20.41 -13.66 14.74
N PRO A 45 20.71 -12.36 14.58
CA PRO A 45 21.84 -11.96 13.79
C PRO A 45 23.05 -12.01 14.72
N THR A 46 23.97 -12.94 14.47
CA THR A 46 25.16 -13.13 15.30
C THR A 46 26.13 -11.95 15.24
N ASN A 47 25.95 -11.03 14.28
CA ASN A 47 26.88 -9.94 13.97
C ASN A 47 26.28 -8.52 14.09
N VAL A 48 25.13 -8.35 14.75
CA VAL A 48 24.51 -7.02 14.95
C VAL A 48 25.08 -6.32 16.20
N PRO A 49 25.44 -5.02 16.14
CA PRO A 49 26.04 -4.28 17.26
C PRO A 49 25.21 -4.25 18.55
N PHE A 50 23.90 -4.47 18.40
CA PHE A 50 22.94 -4.55 19.50
C PHE A 50 22.19 -5.89 19.48
N ALA A 51 22.86 -7.00 19.11
CA ALA A 51 22.25 -8.33 19.02
C ALA A 51 21.51 -8.78 20.30
N GLN A 52 21.85 -8.20 21.46
CA GLN A 52 21.13 -8.37 22.71
C GLN A 52 19.62 -8.05 22.60
N VAL A 53 19.20 -7.14 21.71
CA VAL A 53 17.78 -6.82 21.51
C VAL A 53 16.94 -8.01 21.06
N TYR A 54 17.57 -9.05 20.49
CA TYR A 54 16.92 -10.29 20.06
C TYR A 54 16.99 -11.41 21.11
N ARG A 55 17.76 -11.20 22.19
CA ARG A 55 17.95 -12.19 23.27
C ARG A 55 17.14 -11.85 24.52
N GLU A 56 16.72 -10.60 24.65
CA GLU A 56 15.87 -10.14 25.74
C GLU A 56 14.40 -10.40 25.41
N PRO A 57 13.54 -10.62 26.43
CA PRO A 57 12.09 -10.69 26.23
C PRO A 57 11.56 -9.44 25.52
N PHE A 58 10.53 -9.62 24.69
CA PHE A 58 9.89 -8.52 24.00
C PHE A 58 9.30 -7.52 25.02
N ARG A 59 9.60 -6.23 24.84
CA ARG A 59 9.13 -5.17 25.73
C ARG A 59 8.57 -4.02 24.89
N PRO A 60 7.25 -3.79 24.90
CA PRO A 60 6.67 -2.65 24.22
C PRO A 60 7.19 -1.35 24.85
N LEU A 61 7.44 -0.35 24.01
CA LEU A 61 7.73 1.00 24.48
C LEU A 61 6.49 1.57 25.17
N LYS A 62 6.67 2.54 26.08
CA LYS A 62 5.54 3.23 26.71
C LYS A 62 4.69 3.91 25.63
N GLY A 63 3.40 3.55 25.56
CA GLY A 63 2.50 4.01 24.49
C GLY A 63 2.80 3.41 23.11
N GLY A 64 3.61 2.36 23.05
CA GLY A 64 3.99 1.66 21.82
C GLY A 64 2.99 0.60 21.37
N ILE A 65 1.87 0.43 22.09
CA ILE A 65 0.76 -0.43 21.66
C ILE A 65 -0.31 0.48 21.05
N ASP A 66 -0.62 0.23 19.78
CA ASP A 66 -1.67 0.89 19.03
C ASP A 66 -2.56 -0.20 18.44
N VAL A 67 -3.76 -0.35 18.99
CA VAL A 67 -4.80 -1.21 18.45
C VAL A 67 -5.68 -0.34 17.57
N ARG A 68 -5.60 -0.57 16.26
CA ARG A 68 -6.47 0.14 15.30
C ARG A 68 -7.60 -0.77 14.87
N ASP A 69 -8.80 -0.24 14.99
CA ASP A 69 -9.96 -0.87 14.40
C ASP A 69 -9.84 -0.85 12.87
N THR A 70 -9.98 -2.05 12.31
CA THR A 70 -10.28 -2.34 10.91
C THR A 70 -9.34 -1.74 9.85
N VAL A 71 -8.28 -2.49 9.52
CA VAL A 71 -7.80 -2.51 8.13
C VAL A 71 -8.27 -3.84 7.55
N TYR A 72 -9.05 -3.79 6.47
CA TYR A 72 -9.65 -4.97 5.83
C TYR A 72 -10.70 -5.73 6.65
N GLY A 73 -11.44 -5.04 7.55
CA GLY A 73 -12.43 -5.69 8.41
C GLY A 73 -11.84 -6.63 9.46
N LYS A 74 -10.52 -6.58 9.68
CA LYS A 74 -9.80 -7.29 10.73
C LYS A 74 -9.18 -6.28 11.69
N ASN A 75 -9.21 -6.59 12.99
CA ASN A 75 -8.50 -5.80 13.99
C ASN A 75 -7.00 -5.93 13.73
N ARG A 76 -6.33 -4.82 13.48
CA ARG A 76 -4.88 -4.77 13.27
C ARG A 76 -4.23 -4.31 14.54
N ILE A 77 -3.34 -5.12 15.07
CA ILE A 77 -2.50 -4.71 16.19
C ILE A 77 -1.19 -4.14 15.64
N TRP A 78 -0.71 -3.09 16.28
CA TRP A 78 0.63 -2.55 16.07
C TRP A 78 1.30 -2.43 17.43
N VAL A 79 2.36 -3.21 17.63
CA VAL A 79 3.17 -3.13 18.85
C VAL A 79 4.60 -2.74 18.48
N THR A 80 5.06 -1.65 19.07
CA THR A 80 6.40 -1.09 18.91
C THR A 80 7.18 -1.30 20.21
N GLY A 81 8.21 -2.15 20.14
CA GLY A 81 9.15 -2.44 21.23
C GLY A 81 10.59 -2.28 20.77
N GLN A 82 11.42 -3.30 21.03
CA GLN A 82 12.76 -3.41 20.43
C GLN A 82 12.71 -3.48 18.90
N VAL A 83 11.64 -4.09 18.37
CA VAL A 83 11.24 -4.12 16.96
C VAL A 83 9.76 -3.72 16.86
N ALA A 84 9.32 -3.32 15.68
CA ALA A 84 7.91 -3.10 15.39
C ALA A 84 7.29 -4.36 14.78
N ILE A 85 6.17 -4.80 15.33
CA ILE A 85 5.38 -5.93 14.84
C ILE A 85 3.96 -5.44 14.55
N LYS A 86 3.45 -5.76 13.37
CA LYS A 86 2.02 -5.66 13.06
C LYS A 86 1.48 -7.04 12.73
N ALA A 87 0.26 -7.30 13.17
CA ALA A 87 -0.43 -8.54 12.88
C ALA A 87 -1.93 -8.31 12.72
N TYR A 88 -2.58 -9.22 12.01
CA TYR A 88 -4.03 -9.30 11.99
C TYR A 88 -4.48 -10.23 13.10
N ALA A 89 -5.29 -9.71 14.02
CA ALA A 89 -5.80 -10.53 15.10
C ALA A 89 -6.72 -11.65 14.60
N GLY A 90 -6.61 -12.81 15.24
CA GLY A 90 -7.34 -14.03 14.85
C GLY A 90 -6.84 -14.72 13.57
N ALA A 91 -5.92 -14.12 12.81
CA ALA A 91 -5.38 -14.72 11.59
C ALA A 91 -4.07 -15.50 11.83
N ASN A 92 -3.50 -15.45 13.05
CA ASN A 92 -2.18 -15.97 13.40
C ASN A 92 -1.10 -15.64 12.34
N GLN A 93 -1.19 -14.44 11.75
CA GLN A 93 -0.36 -14.02 10.64
C GLN A 93 0.21 -12.62 10.91
N MET A 94 1.54 -12.54 10.86
CA MET A 94 2.27 -11.28 10.90
C MET A 94 2.09 -10.54 9.56
N SER A 95 1.76 -9.26 9.62
CA SER A 95 1.66 -8.39 8.45
C SER A 95 2.86 -7.47 8.30
N LEU A 96 3.60 -7.22 9.39
CA LEU A 96 4.81 -6.43 9.32
C LEU A 96 5.79 -6.80 10.44
N PHE A 97 7.07 -6.82 10.08
CA PHE A 97 8.20 -6.75 10.99
C PHE A 97 9.10 -5.59 10.56
N ALA A 98 9.56 -4.76 11.49
CA ALA A 98 10.57 -3.75 11.20
C ALA A 98 11.56 -3.57 12.35
N ASN A 99 12.85 -3.62 12.01
CA ASN A 99 13.94 -3.22 12.88
C ASN A 99 14.49 -1.85 12.46
N THR A 100 13.82 -0.79 12.91
CA THR A 100 14.19 0.60 12.61
C THR A 100 15.60 0.94 13.10
N ARG A 101 16.03 0.41 14.26
CA ARG A 101 17.38 0.65 14.80
C ARG A 101 18.46 0.06 13.89
N LEU A 102 18.20 -1.13 13.33
CA LEU A 102 19.12 -1.74 12.37
C LEU A 102 19.14 -1.03 11.04
N SER A 103 17.98 -0.60 10.53
CA SER A 103 17.92 0.24 9.34
C SER A 103 18.78 1.50 9.50
N GLN A 104 18.61 2.24 10.60
CA GLN A 104 19.39 3.45 10.90
C GLN A 104 20.88 3.15 11.05
N TYR A 105 21.24 2.09 11.78
CA TYR A 105 22.63 1.71 11.94
C TYR A 105 23.29 1.42 10.60
N ILE A 106 22.63 0.63 9.73
CA ILE A 106 23.13 0.31 8.38
C ILE A 106 23.38 1.58 7.56
N GLN A 107 22.42 2.52 7.55
CA GLN A 107 22.54 3.80 6.83
C GLN A 107 23.75 4.62 7.30
N THR A 108 24.05 4.60 8.60
CA THR A 108 25.11 5.43 9.19
C THR A 108 26.49 4.78 9.26
N ASN A 109 26.59 3.46 9.00
CA ASN A 109 27.80 2.71 9.32
C ASN A 109 28.67 2.36 8.10
N GLU A 110 28.24 2.64 6.86
CA GLU A 110 28.98 2.48 5.58
C GLU A 110 29.74 1.14 5.39
N THR A 111 29.52 0.13 6.23
CA THR A 111 30.28 -1.12 6.20
C THR A 111 29.85 -2.06 5.08
N GLN A 112 28.75 -1.74 4.39
CA GLN A 112 28.23 -2.50 3.26
C GLN A 112 27.63 -1.54 2.21
N CYS A 113 28.48 -0.85 1.46
CA CYS A 113 28.05 0.06 0.39
C CYS A 113 27.85 -0.64 -0.97
N VAL A 114 28.36 -1.87 -1.12
CA VAL A 114 28.31 -2.66 -2.35
C VAL A 114 27.76 -4.05 -2.04
N PRO A 115 26.81 -4.57 -2.82
CA PRO A 115 26.31 -5.93 -2.62
C PRO A 115 27.38 -6.96 -2.96
N SER A 116 27.49 -8.01 -2.13
CA SER A 116 28.33 -9.18 -2.43
C SER A 116 27.54 -10.35 -2.97
N LEU A 117 26.23 -10.41 -2.69
CA LEU A 117 25.33 -11.40 -3.26
C LEU A 117 25.02 -11.07 -4.72
N SER A 118 24.82 -12.11 -5.53
CA SER A 118 24.11 -12.00 -6.80
C SER A 118 22.61 -11.75 -6.57
N THR A 119 21.91 -11.32 -7.61
CA THR A 119 20.44 -11.16 -7.59
C THR A 119 19.75 -12.48 -7.23
N GLU A 120 20.21 -13.61 -7.77
CA GLU A 120 19.64 -14.93 -7.51
C GLU A 120 19.79 -15.32 -6.03
N GLN A 121 21.00 -15.14 -5.48
CA GLN A 121 21.27 -15.42 -4.07
C GLN A 121 20.48 -14.50 -3.13
N ALA A 122 20.32 -13.23 -3.51
CA ALA A 122 19.53 -12.29 -2.73
C ALA A 122 18.04 -12.66 -2.72
N HIS A 123 17.50 -13.09 -3.88
CA HIS A 123 16.15 -13.59 -3.99
C HIS A 123 15.93 -14.85 -3.14
N GLU A 124 16.84 -15.84 -3.22
CA GLU A 124 16.78 -17.03 -2.37
C GLU A 124 16.85 -16.70 -0.88
N GLN A 125 17.70 -15.74 -0.49
CA GLN A 125 17.80 -15.29 0.89
C GLN A 125 16.49 -14.63 1.36
N ALA A 126 15.83 -13.85 0.50
CA ALA A 126 14.53 -13.27 0.82
C ALA A 126 13.45 -14.35 0.99
N LEU A 127 13.42 -15.38 0.14
CA LEU A 127 12.51 -16.53 0.28
C LEU A 127 12.75 -17.29 1.60
N ARG A 128 14.01 -17.46 2.02
CA ARG A 128 14.34 -18.05 3.33
C ARG A 128 13.77 -17.24 4.49
N TYR A 129 13.80 -15.91 4.41
CA TYR A 129 13.18 -15.08 5.44
C TYR A 129 11.66 -15.22 5.48
N LEU A 130 11.00 -15.33 4.33
CA LEU A 130 9.57 -15.61 4.30
C LEU A 130 9.22 -16.95 4.94
N ASP A 131 10.00 -18.00 4.68
CA ASP A 131 9.85 -19.32 5.30
C ASP A 131 10.02 -19.26 6.83
N ILE A 132 11.06 -18.56 7.32
CA ILE A 132 11.27 -18.32 8.76
C ILE A 132 10.08 -17.60 9.42
N LEU A 133 9.46 -16.67 8.69
CA LEU A 133 8.30 -15.92 9.15
C LEU A 133 6.98 -16.69 8.98
N GLY A 134 7.02 -17.91 8.43
CA GLY A 134 5.83 -18.74 8.18
C GLY A 134 4.94 -18.22 7.05
N VAL A 135 5.52 -17.50 6.09
CA VAL A 135 4.79 -16.84 5.00
C VAL A 135 5.06 -17.60 3.70
N SER A 136 4.00 -18.19 3.15
CA SER A 136 4.02 -18.76 1.81
C SER A 136 3.59 -17.71 0.78
N LEU A 137 4.32 -17.61 -0.33
CA LEU A 137 3.91 -16.76 -1.44
C LEU A 137 2.64 -17.33 -2.10
N ASP A 138 1.66 -16.47 -2.34
CA ASP A 138 0.48 -16.80 -3.16
C ASP A 138 0.96 -17.19 -4.58
N LYS A 139 0.27 -18.12 -5.24
CA LYS A 139 0.55 -18.51 -6.63
C LYS A 139 0.51 -17.33 -7.63
N ARG A 140 -0.17 -16.25 -7.26
CA ARG A 140 -0.28 -15.00 -8.03
C ARG A 140 0.86 -14.03 -7.74
N ALA A 141 1.70 -14.30 -6.74
CA ALA A 141 2.82 -13.44 -6.39
C ALA A 141 3.90 -13.54 -7.48
N VAL A 142 4.21 -12.41 -8.11
CA VAL A 142 5.26 -12.28 -9.12
C VAL A 142 6.30 -11.31 -8.60
N LEU A 143 7.58 -11.65 -8.76
CA LEU A 143 8.71 -10.79 -8.39
C LEU A 143 8.62 -9.48 -9.18
N SER A 144 8.35 -8.36 -8.49
CA SER A 144 8.18 -7.04 -9.09
C SER A 144 9.43 -6.16 -8.95
N LYS A 145 10.16 -6.33 -7.83
CA LYS A 145 11.39 -5.58 -7.53
C LYS A 145 12.43 -6.49 -6.91
N LEU A 146 13.66 -6.37 -7.39
CA LEU A 146 14.86 -6.97 -6.83
C LEU A 146 16.03 -6.01 -7.06
N SER A 147 16.39 -5.25 -6.03
CA SER A 147 17.44 -4.24 -6.13
C SER A 147 18.24 -4.14 -4.84
N PHE A 148 19.49 -3.70 -4.96
CA PHE A 148 20.29 -3.28 -3.82
C PHE A 148 20.30 -1.75 -3.77
N GLY A 149 19.90 -1.19 -2.64
CA GLY A 149 19.79 0.24 -2.46
C GLY A 149 18.48 0.81 -3.01
N ASP A 150 17.88 1.72 -2.25
CA ASP A 150 16.76 2.53 -2.70
C ASP A 150 16.77 3.89 -2.00
N LYS A 151 16.97 4.95 -2.77
CA LYS A 151 17.04 6.32 -2.25
C LYS A 151 15.67 6.86 -1.84
N GLU A 152 14.60 6.38 -2.48
CA GLU A 152 13.25 6.88 -2.24
C GLU A 152 12.76 6.51 -0.84
N TRP A 153 13.16 5.32 -0.36
CA TRP A 153 12.78 4.79 0.95
C TRP A 153 13.91 4.81 1.98
N GLU A 154 14.99 5.56 1.70
CA GLU A 154 16.21 5.64 2.52
C GLU A 154 16.87 4.28 2.78
N ARG A 155 16.70 3.29 1.89
CA ARG A 155 17.23 1.93 2.04
C ARG A 155 18.50 1.70 1.21
N GLU A 156 19.46 2.62 1.27
CA GLU A 156 20.60 2.67 0.32
C GLU A 156 21.57 1.47 0.39
N PHE A 157 21.62 0.74 1.50
CA PHE A 157 22.61 -0.31 1.75
C PHE A 157 22.00 -1.68 2.07
N MET A 158 20.86 -1.97 1.45
CA MET A 158 20.07 -3.17 1.71
C MET A 158 19.50 -3.74 0.42
N TRP A 159 19.34 -5.05 0.38
CA TRP A 159 18.51 -5.71 -0.62
C TRP A 159 17.04 -5.42 -0.37
N ILE A 160 16.30 -5.21 -1.46
CA ILE A 160 14.86 -4.98 -1.47
C ILE A 160 14.27 -5.94 -2.48
N VAL A 161 13.38 -6.79 -1.99
CA VAL A 161 12.73 -7.83 -2.78
C VAL A 161 11.23 -7.72 -2.56
N ASN A 162 10.48 -7.41 -3.61
CA ASN A 162 9.03 -7.28 -3.56
C ASN A 162 8.36 -8.24 -4.52
N TRP A 163 7.26 -8.82 -4.08
CA TRP A 163 6.32 -9.57 -4.90
C TRP A 163 4.96 -8.89 -4.88
N GLU A 164 4.38 -8.74 -6.07
CA GLU A 164 3.05 -8.17 -6.29
C GLU A 164 2.13 -9.21 -6.93
N PRO A 165 0.81 -9.10 -6.76
CA PRO A 165 -0.13 -9.98 -7.44
C PRO A 165 -0.12 -9.74 -8.95
N SER A 166 -0.26 -10.81 -9.71
CA SER A 166 -0.58 -10.78 -11.14
C SER A 166 -1.61 -11.85 -11.47
N ASP A 167 -2.60 -11.49 -12.28
CA ASP A 167 -3.59 -12.42 -12.80
C ASP A 167 -3.61 -12.34 -14.33
N GLY A 168 -3.45 -13.48 -15.00
CA GLY A 168 -3.40 -13.54 -16.47
C GLY A 168 -2.23 -12.79 -17.10
N GLY A 169 -1.15 -12.54 -16.35
CA GLY A 169 0.00 -11.73 -16.79
C GLY A 169 -0.21 -10.21 -16.69
N TYR A 170 -1.38 -9.77 -16.22
CA TYR A 170 -1.66 -8.36 -15.99
C TYR A 170 -1.24 -7.94 -14.58
N ARG A 171 -0.67 -6.75 -14.47
CA ARG A 171 -0.34 -6.11 -13.19
C ARG A 171 -1.53 -5.35 -12.65
N TYR A 172 -1.53 -5.13 -11.34
CA TYR A 172 -2.50 -4.27 -10.67
C TYR A 172 -2.18 -2.80 -10.91
N ASP A 173 -3.18 -1.92 -10.75
CA ASP A 173 -3.04 -0.48 -10.94
C ASP A 173 -2.19 0.17 -9.84
N ASP A 174 -1.22 0.99 -10.25
CA ASP A 174 -0.29 1.69 -9.34
C ASP A 174 -1.02 2.66 -8.39
N PHE A 175 -2.23 3.14 -8.75
CA PHE A 175 -2.99 3.98 -7.82
C PHE A 175 -3.42 3.22 -6.56
N LEU A 176 -3.51 1.89 -6.64
CA LEU A 176 -3.66 1.08 -5.45
C LEU A 176 -2.47 1.30 -4.52
N GLU A 177 -1.21 1.41 -4.99
CA GLU A 177 -0.03 1.51 -4.13
C GLU A 177 -0.09 2.59 -3.05
N ASN A 178 -0.72 3.74 -3.33
CA ASN A 178 -0.82 4.86 -2.38
C ASN A 178 -1.88 4.67 -1.28
N ILE A 179 -2.86 3.79 -1.49
CA ILE A 179 -4.00 3.57 -0.57
C ILE A 179 -3.98 2.14 -0.02
N TYR A 180 -3.52 1.21 -0.83
CA TYR A 180 -3.56 -0.23 -0.71
C TYR A 180 -2.47 -0.83 -1.62
N SER A 181 -1.24 -0.97 -1.14
CA SER A 181 -0.16 -1.63 -1.92
C SER A 181 -0.20 -3.14 -1.64
N PRO A 182 -0.79 -3.98 -2.51
CA PRO A 182 -0.80 -5.42 -2.29
C PRO A 182 0.59 -5.98 -2.58
N CYS A 183 1.50 -5.88 -1.63
CA CYS A 183 2.85 -6.37 -1.79
C CYS A 183 3.26 -7.25 -0.62
N ILE A 184 4.08 -8.25 -0.94
CA ILE A 184 4.92 -8.94 0.02
C ILE A 184 6.32 -8.39 -0.21
N GLY A 185 6.89 -7.75 0.80
CA GLY A 185 8.18 -7.07 0.70
C GLY A 185 9.14 -7.57 1.76
N VAL A 186 10.37 -7.84 1.36
CA VAL A 186 11.47 -8.17 2.27
C VAL A 186 12.60 -7.18 2.01
N SER A 187 13.20 -6.66 3.09
CA SER A 187 14.46 -5.94 2.99
C SER A 187 15.45 -6.42 4.04
N PHE A 188 16.70 -6.62 3.62
CA PHE A 188 17.74 -7.18 4.47
C PHE A 188 19.13 -6.65 4.09
N SER A 189 20.02 -6.62 5.08
CA SER A 189 21.46 -6.45 4.86
C SER A 189 22.10 -7.84 4.78
N GLU A 190 23.05 -8.04 3.88
CA GLU A 190 23.76 -9.32 3.79
C GLU A 190 24.61 -9.56 5.05
N LYS A 191 25.14 -8.49 5.66
CA LYS A 191 25.95 -8.56 6.87
C LYS A 191 25.12 -8.74 8.14
N TYR A 192 23.99 -8.06 8.24
CA TYR A 192 23.25 -7.92 9.50
C TYR A 192 21.88 -8.62 9.50
N GLY A 193 21.43 -9.14 8.36
CA GLY A 193 20.22 -9.93 8.24
C GLY A 193 18.95 -9.12 7.97
N LEU A 194 17.79 -9.69 8.33
CA LEU A 194 16.47 -9.12 8.07
C LEU A 194 16.29 -7.76 8.76
N VAL A 195 15.83 -6.77 8.00
CA VAL A 195 15.54 -5.42 8.49
C VAL A 195 14.04 -5.12 8.46
N TYR A 196 13.38 -5.54 7.38
CA TYR A 196 11.98 -5.25 7.14
C TYR A 196 11.29 -6.43 6.47
N PHE A 197 10.07 -6.69 6.88
CA PHE A 197 9.12 -7.53 6.19
C PHE A 197 7.75 -6.83 6.20
N GLY A 198 7.07 -6.83 5.06
CA GLY A 198 5.69 -6.39 4.89
C GLY A 198 4.91 -7.45 4.14
N ASN A 199 3.67 -7.67 4.52
CA ASN A 199 2.75 -8.61 3.89
C ASN A 199 1.34 -8.03 3.92
N ASP A 200 1.05 -7.25 2.88
CA ASP A 200 -0.27 -6.72 2.64
C ASP A 200 -1.08 -7.75 1.84
N PRO A 201 -2.28 -8.14 2.30
CA PRO A 201 -3.11 -9.13 1.63
C PRO A 201 -3.33 -8.77 0.18
N PHE A 202 -3.30 -9.75 -0.72
CA PHE A 202 -3.66 -9.52 -2.10
C PHE A 202 -5.17 -9.35 -2.25
N PRO A 203 -5.63 -8.46 -3.15
CA PRO A 203 -7.04 -8.31 -3.43
C PRO A 203 -7.57 -9.57 -4.14
N PRO A 204 -8.90 -9.77 -4.17
CA PRO A 204 -9.48 -10.87 -4.93
C PRO A 204 -9.06 -10.79 -6.41
N PRO A 205 -8.82 -11.92 -7.07
CA PRO A 205 -8.52 -11.93 -8.50
C PRO A 205 -9.75 -11.44 -9.31
N PRO A 206 -9.54 -10.89 -10.52
CA PRO A 206 -10.65 -10.51 -11.36
C PRO A 206 -11.43 -11.75 -11.81
N LYS A 207 -12.75 -11.64 -11.96
CA LYS A 207 -13.61 -12.76 -12.41
C LYS A 207 -13.24 -13.26 -13.82
N THR A 208 -12.63 -12.39 -14.64
CA THR A 208 -12.16 -12.70 -15.98
C THR A 208 -11.00 -11.78 -16.35
N THR A 209 -10.10 -12.27 -17.20
CA THR A 209 -9.02 -11.50 -17.85
C THR A 209 -9.24 -11.38 -19.36
N GLU A 210 -10.44 -11.70 -19.85
CA GLU A 210 -10.79 -11.54 -21.27
C GLU A 210 -10.90 -10.06 -21.66
N VAL A 211 -10.31 -9.71 -22.79
CA VAL A 211 -10.41 -8.37 -23.39
C VAL A 211 -11.39 -8.44 -24.56
N ARG A 212 -12.56 -7.84 -24.39
CA ARG A 212 -13.62 -7.78 -25.41
C ARG A 212 -13.80 -6.39 -26.00
N ILE A 213 -13.35 -5.37 -25.29
CA ILE A 213 -13.36 -3.97 -25.74
C ILE A 213 -11.96 -3.60 -26.22
N SER A 214 -11.87 -3.08 -27.45
CA SER A 214 -10.63 -2.53 -27.99
C SER A 214 -10.17 -1.29 -27.23
N ARG A 215 -8.87 -1.01 -27.26
CA ARG A 215 -8.27 0.20 -26.68
C ARG A 215 -8.96 1.48 -27.17
N GLU A 216 -9.26 1.58 -28.46
CA GLU A 216 -9.85 2.77 -29.09
C GLU A 216 -11.29 3.00 -28.60
N ALA A 217 -12.08 1.93 -28.50
CA ALA A 217 -13.42 2.00 -27.93
C ALA A 217 -13.40 2.41 -26.44
N ALA A 218 -12.41 1.94 -25.67
CA ALA A 218 -12.23 2.36 -24.28
C ALA A 218 -11.87 3.85 -24.17
N ILE A 219 -10.94 4.34 -25.00
CA ILE A 219 -10.58 5.76 -25.08
C ILE A 219 -11.80 6.62 -25.42
N PHE A 220 -12.54 6.27 -26.47
CA PHE A 220 -13.74 7.01 -26.90
C PHE A 220 -14.80 7.08 -25.79
N LYS A 221 -14.96 6.00 -25.01
CA LYS A 221 -15.87 5.99 -23.87
C LYS A 221 -15.35 6.85 -22.72
N ALA A 222 -14.05 6.78 -22.44
CA ALA A 222 -13.39 7.53 -21.40
C ALA A 222 -13.43 9.05 -21.67
N GLU A 223 -13.20 9.49 -22.90
CA GLU A 223 -13.26 10.91 -23.32
C GLU A 223 -14.59 11.57 -22.93
N LYS A 224 -15.70 10.85 -23.06
CA LYS A 224 -17.03 11.34 -22.67
C LYS A 224 -17.22 11.44 -21.16
N ALA A 225 -16.50 10.63 -20.38
CA ALA A 225 -16.61 10.55 -18.93
C ALA A 225 -15.69 11.54 -18.20
N VAL A 226 -14.54 11.90 -18.78
CA VAL A 226 -13.56 12.79 -18.15
C VAL A 226 -14.16 14.11 -17.63
N PRO A 227 -15.01 14.83 -18.38
CA PRO A 227 -15.62 16.06 -17.85
C PRO A 227 -16.43 15.84 -16.57
N LEU A 228 -17.05 14.66 -16.41
CA LEU A 228 -17.85 14.31 -15.24
C LEU A 228 -17.00 14.20 -13.98
N VAL A 229 -15.74 13.77 -14.09
CA VAL A 229 -14.81 13.71 -12.94
C VAL A 229 -14.64 15.09 -12.31
N MET A 230 -14.44 16.12 -13.14
CA MET A 230 -14.28 17.51 -12.69
C MET A 230 -15.56 18.11 -12.05
N LEU A 231 -16.71 17.47 -12.27
CA LEU A 231 -17.98 17.86 -11.66
C LEU A 231 -18.21 17.19 -10.30
N THR A 232 -17.44 16.16 -9.94
CA THR A 232 -17.61 15.46 -8.67
C THR A 232 -17.29 16.38 -7.47
N PRO A 233 -18.01 16.23 -6.34
CA PRO A 233 -17.69 16.96 -5.11
C PRO A 233 -16.25 16.73 -4.65
N TYR A 234 -15.76 15.49 -4.76
CA TYR A 234 -14.41 15.13 -4.35
C TYR A 234 -13.34 15.87 -5.16
N TYR A 235 -13.45 15.90 -6.50
CA TYR A 235 -12.53 16.67 -7.33
C TYR A 235 -12.52 18.16 -6.95
N ARG A 236 -13.70 18.75 -6.76
CA ARG A 236 -13.85 20.19 -6.43
C ARG A 236 -13.34 20.55 -5.04
N GLN A 237 -13.31 19.60 -4.12
CA GLN A 237 -12.66 19.77 -2.81
C GLN A 237 -11.14 19.71 -2.92
N CYS A 238 -10.60 18.88 -3.82
CA CYS A 238 -9.16 18.65 -3.94
C CYS A 238 -8.45 19.58 -4.94
N ARG A 239 -9.16 20.14 -5.93
CA ARG A 239 -8.56 20.87 -7.05
C ARG A 239 -9.26 22.20 -7.28
N MET A 240 -8.46 23.24 -7.58
CA MET A 240 -9.00 24.53 -8.03
C MET A 240 -9.62 24.39 -9.43
N PRO A 241 -10.65 25.20 -9.77
CA PRO A 241 -11.15 25.27 -11.12
C PRO A 241 -10.09 25.82 -12.10
N GLY A 242 -10.30 25.57 -13.40
CA GLY A 242 -9.49 26.14 -14.49
C GLY A 242 -8.73 25.12 -15.35
N PHE A 243 -8.70 23.86 -14.96
CA PHE A 243 -8.06 22.81 -15.77
C PHE A 243 -8.97 22.33 -16.90
N LYS A 244 -8.37 22.08 -18.08
CA LYS A 244 -9.03 21.45 -19.22
C LYS A 244 -8.21 20.29 -19.74
N VAL A 245 -8.88 19.28 -20.27
CA VAL A 245 -8.24 18.13 -20.92
C VAL A 245 -7.51 18.60 -22.18
N SER A 246 -6.24 18.23 -22.32
CA SER A 246 -5.44 18.52 -23.51
C SER A 246 -5.26 17.32 -24.44
N GLY A 247 -5.37 16.09 -23.92
CA GLY A 247 -5.27 14.88 -24.72
C GLY A 247 -5.16 13.60 -23.92
N VAL A 248 -5.06 12.48 -24.63
CA VAL A 248 -4.82 11.16 -24.05
C VAL A 248 -3.31 10.99 -23.82
N LYS A 249 -2.93 10.69 -22.57
CA LYS A 249 -1.55 10.38 -22.18
C LYS A 249 -1.22 8.92 -22.41
N SER A 250 -2.09 8.03 -21.95
CA SER A 250 -1.91 6.57 -22.08
C SER A 250 -3.26 5.83 -21.98
N ALA A 251 -3.26 4.58 -22.43
CA ALA A 251 -4.36 3.65 -22.24
C ALA A 251 -3.77 2.25 -22.10
N GLU A 252 -3.79 1.71 -20.89
CA GLU A 252 -3.07 0.48 -20.51
C GLU A 252 -4.02 -0.52 -19.86
N LEU A 253 -3.77 -1.81 -20.06
CA LEU A 253 -4.49 -2.88 -19.37
C LEU A 253 -3.86 -3.16 -18.02
N ARG A 254 -4.64 -2.95 -16.95
CA ARG A 254 -4.26 -3.23 -15.57
C ARG A 254 -5.46 -3.76 -14.79
N ILE A 255 -5.20 -4.46 -13.71
CA ILE A 255 -6.25 -4.90 -12.78
C ILE A 255 -6.49 -3.79 -11.77
N ALA A 256 -7.73 -3.29 -11.72
CA ALA A 256 -8.12 -2.21 -10.84
C ALA A 256 -9.25 -2.62 -9.90
N CYS A 257 -9.31 -1.96 -8.74
CA CYS A 257 -10.44 -2.05 -7.82
C CYS A 257 -11.49 -1.02 -8.23
N PRO A 258 -12.73 -1.41 -8.56
CA PRO A 258 -13.80 -0.46 -8.81
C PRO A 258 -13.99 0.50 -7.64
N ASN A 259 -13.97 1.80 -7.92
CA ASN A 259 -14.21 2.86 -6.92
C ASN A 259 -15.51 3.63 -7.16
N TRP A 260 -16.12 3.45 -8.35
CA TRP A 260 -17.40 4.05 -8.73
C TRP A 260 -17.48 5.56 -8.49
N LEU A 261 -16.38 6.31 -8.67
CA LEU A 261 -16.33 7.75 -8.39
C LEU A 261 -17.44 8.56 -9.11
N LEU A 262 -17.85 8.10 -10.29
CA LEU A 262 -18.91 8.74 -11.09
C LEU A 262 -20.33 8.26 -10.74
N ASP A 263 -20.47 7.34 -9.77
CA ASP A 263 -21.74 6.80 -9.30
C ASP A 263 -21.81 6.85 -7.76
N PRO A 264 -22.38 7.92 -7.18
CA PRO A 264 -22.44 8.12 -5.73
C PRO A 264 -23.15 7.00 -4.96
N ALA A 265 -24.06 6.24 -5.59
CA ALA A 265 -24.78 5.16 -4.93
C ALA A 265 -23.92 3.90 -4.74
N ARG A 266 -22.85 3.77 -5.55
CA ARG A 266 -21.91 2.65 -5.51
C ARG A 266 -20.51 3.04 -5.05
N ALA A 267 -20.24 4.33 -4.80
CA ALA A 267 -18.92 4.84 -4.47
C ALA A 267 -18.29 4.11 -3.27
N ILE A 268 -17.04 3.67 -3.44
CA ILE A 268 -16.26 2.98 -2.39
C ILE A 268 -14.97 3.75 -2.14
N TRP A 269 -14.74 4.09 -0.88
CA TRP A 269 -13.45 4.60 -0.41
C TRP A 269 -12.59 3.42 0.06
N LEU A 270 -11.59 3.07 -0.74
CA LEU A 270 -10.71 1.91 -0.50
C LEU A 270 -9.90 2.02 0.80
N TRP A 271 -9.83 3.20 1.40
CA TRP A 271 -9.21 3.40 2.72
C TRP A 271 -9.96 2.68 3.84
N ASP A 272 -11.30 2.62 3.75
CA ASP A 272 -12.16 2.15 4.83
C ASP A 272 -12.47 0.65 4.76
N SER A 273 -12.26 0.02 3.59
CA SER A 273 -12.61 -1.39 3.39
C SER A 273 -11.78 -2.04 2.27
N PRO A 274 -11.48 -3.36 2.38
CA PRO A 274 -10.75 -4.07 1.34
C PRO A 274 -11.60 -4.11 0.06
N PRO A 275 -10.97 -4.12 -1.13
CA PRO A 275 -11.71 -4.28 -2.37
C PRO A 275 -12.45 -5.62 -2.38
N LYS A 276 -13.76 -5.57 -2.60
CA LYS A 276 -14.62 -6.77 -2.69
C LYS A 276 -14.50 -7.49 -4.03
N GLU A 277 -14.11 -6.75 -5.06
CA GLU A 277 -13.86 -7.27 -6.40
C GLU A 277 -12.77 -6.46 -7.08
N THR A 278 -12.14 -7.06 -8.09
CA THR A 278 -11.22 -6.39 -9.00
C THR A 278 -11.61 -6.73 -10.44
N ARG A 279 -11.17 -5.91 -11.38
CA ARG A 279 -11.48 -6.08 -12.81
C ARG A 279 -10.26 -5.76 -13.66
N LEU A 280 -10.07 -6.51 -14.74
CA LEU A 280 -9.15 -6.09 -15.80
C LEU A 280 -9.77 -4.89 -16.52
N CYS A 281 -9.08 -3.77 -16.52
CA CYS A 281 -9.56 -2.50 -17.06
C CYS A 281 -8.57 -1.91 -18.05
N TRP A 282 -9.10 -1.27 -19.08
CA TRP A 282 -8.39 -0.19 -19.75
C TRP A 282 -8.36 1.03 -18.82
N ILE A 283 -7.18 1.37 -18.32
CA ILE A 283 -6.94 2.60 -17.56
C ILE A 283 -6.51 3.68 -18.56
N VAL A 284 -7.43 4.57 -18.89
CA VAL A 284 -7.20 5.66 -19.84
C VAL A 284 -6.82 6.91 -19.05
N ARG A 285 -5.60 7.39 -19.23
CA ARG A 285 -5.06 8.59 -18.57
C ARG A 285 -5.08 9.77 -19.54
N PHE A 286 -5.59 10.90 -19.07
CA PHE A 286 -5.69 12.15 -19.79
C PHE A 286 -4.82 13.21 -19.14
N THR A 287 -4.05 13.95 -19.94
CA THR A 287 -3.37 15.16 -19.47
C THR A 287 -4.35 16.32 -19.38
N THR A 288 -4.19 17.17 -18.38
CA THR A 288 -4.86 18.46 -18.33
C THR A 288 -3.86 19.62 -18.42
N VAL A 289 -4.38 20.79 -18.76
CA VAL A 289 -3.65 22.06 -18.78
C VAL A 289 -4.43 23.09 -17.99
N ASP A 290 -3.71 23.97 -17.31
CA ASP A 290 -4.31 25.13 -16.65
C ASP A 290 -4.63 26.20 -17.70
N THR A 291 -5.88 26.65 -17.72
CA THR A 291 -6.36 27.62 -18.72
C THR A 291 -6.68 28.98 -18.13
N VAL A 292 -6.41 29.16 -16.83
CA VAL A 292 -6.67 30.41 -16.11
C VAL A 292 -5.34 31.13 -15.87
N GLU A 293 -5.30 32.41 -16.21
CA GLU A 293 -4.20 33.28 -15.82
C GLU A 293 -4.25 33.51 -14.31
N ARG A 294 -3.20 33.11 -13.59
CA ARG A 294 -3.13 33.20 -12.14
C ARG A 294 -2.22 34.33 -11.71
N GLU A 295 -2.46 34.83 -10.50
CA GLU A 295 -1.60 35.84 -9.88
C GLU A 295 -0.13 35.37 -9.86
N LYS A 296 0.76 36.34 -10.00
CA LYS A 296 2.20 36.10 -10.12
C LYS A 296 2.73 35.33 -8.91
N GLY A 297 3.24 34.13 -9.15
CA GLY A 297 3.76 33.22 -8.11
C GLY A 297 2.88 32.00 -7.83
N ILE A 298 1.61 32.00 -8.28
CA ILE A 298 0.74 30.83 -8.19
C ILE A 298 0.91 29.98 -9.45
N LYS A 299 1.65 28.87 -9.33
CA LYS A 299 1.74 27.84 -10.37
C LYS A 299 1.12 26.56 -9.85
N LEU A 300 -0.04 26.18 -10.38
CA LEU A 300 -0.63 24.89 -10.07
C LEU A 300 -0.09 23.81 -11.01
N LEU A 301 0.10 22.61 -10.48
CA LEU A 301 0.38 21.43 -11.27
C LEU A 301 -0.97 20.89 -11.82
N PRO A 302 -1.17 20.83 -13.15
CA PRO A 302 -2.38 20.27 -13.72
C PRO A 302 -2.50 18.77 -13.36
N PRO A 303 -3.68 18.31 -12.90
CA PRO A 303 -3.88 16.91 -12.57
C PRO A 303 -4.00 16.07 -13.86
N ASP A 304 -3.47 14.87 -13.89
CA ASP A 304 -3.91 13.87 -14.85
C ASP A 304 -5.26 13.30 -14.40
N ILE A 305 -6.15 12.97 -15.34
CA ILE A 305 -7.43 12.30 -15.04
C ILE A 305 -7.38 10.87 -15.57
N LEU A 306 -7.80 9.92 -14.75
CA LEU A 306 -7.83 8.50 -15.08
C LEU A 306 -9.28 8.03 -15.14
N ILE A 307 -9.63 7.27 -16.17
CA ILE A 307 -10.92 6.59 -16.30
C ILE A 307 -10.67 5.09 -16.42
N TYR A 308 -11.42 4.30 -15.64
CA TYR A 308 -11.29 2.86 -15.58
C TYR A 308 -12.45 2.23 -16.36
N VAL A 309 -12.15 1.65 -17.51
CA VAL A 309 -13.12 0.98 -18.37
C VAL A 309 -12.90 -0.53 -18.31
N ASP A 310 -13.86 -1.29 -17.80
CA ASP A 310 -13.83 -2.74 -17.75
C ASP A 310 -13.55 -3.32 -19.16
N ALA A 311 -12.49 -4.12 -19.28
CA ALA A 311 -12.01 -4.63 -20.56
C ALA A 311 -12.97 -5.68 -21.17
N ALA A 312 -13.78 -6.35 -20.35
CA ALA A 312 -14.72 -7.37 -20.79
C ALA A 312 -16.10 -6.80 -21.15
N THR A 313 -16.57 -5.79 -20.41
CA THR A 313 -17.94 -5.26 -20.55
C THR A 313 -18.00 -3.86 -21.14
N GLY A 314 -16.90 -3.11 -21.05
CA GLY A 314 -16.84 -1.69 -21.35
C GLY A 314 -17.49 -0.81 -20.29
N GLU A 315 -17.99 -1.33 -19.17
CA GLU A 315 -18.53 -0.52 -18.06
C GLU A 315 -17.45 0.45 -17.54
N ILE A 316 -17.83 1.70 -17.22
CA ILE A 316 -16.93 2.59 -16.47
C ILE A 316 -17.09 2.23 -15.00
N VAL A 317 -16.04 1.66 -14.42
CA VAL A 317 -16.06 1.11 -13.05
C VAL A 317 -15.35 2.00 -12.04
N GLY A 318 -14.76 3.09 -12.51
CA GLY A 318 -14.13 4.07 -11.65
C GLY A 318 -13.53 5.24 -12.41
N ALA A 319 -13.08 6.23 -11.65
CA ALA A 319 -12.29 7.35 -12.13
C ALA A 319 -11.35 7.84 -11.01
N ASN A 320 -10.30 8.55 -11.38
CA ASN A 320 -9.35 9.12 -10.42
C ASN A 320 -8.60 10.32 -11.00
N PHE A 321 -7.81 11.00 -10.18
CA PHE A 321 -6.97 12.12 -10.60
C PHE A 321 -5.73 12.27 -9.73
N THR A 322 -4.65 12.82 -10.30
CA THR A 322 -3.41 13.13 -9.56
C THR A 322 -3.44 14.48 -8.90
#